data_AF-A0A3C2BAQ7-F1
#
_entry.id   AF-A0A3C2BAQ7-F1
#
_cell.length_a   1.000
_cell.length_b   1.000
_cell.length_c   1.000
_cell.angle_alpha   90.00
_cell.angle_beta   90.00
_cell.angle_gamma   90.00
#
_symmetry.space_group_name_H-M   'P 1'
#
loop_
_entity.id
_entity.type
_entity.pdbx_description
1 polymer ?
#
loop_
_entity_poly.entity_id
_entity_poly.type
_entity_poly.pdbx_seq_one_letter_code
_entity_poly.pdbx_strand_id
1 'polypeptide(L)'
;MKKFLLIILKIILAVSTLIYPLFMVILSGAGLVFNGNSYGLKLVLCGILWIVSGLMLTSGSLLCLLKKNIPALVLSSSGFFICTAVLFIVTAHAEKYSWNMPYYAEFTVSGMYIKRIIPTAVPFILTLLISGFKICKK
;
A
#
# COMPACT_ATOMS: atom_id res chain seq x y z
N MET A 1 8.11 25.02 -5.74
CA MET A 1 9.08 23.94 -5.45
C MET A 1 10.35 24.13 -6.26
N LYS A 2 11.51 24.25 -5.60
CA LYS A 2 12.82 24.31 -6.28
C LYS A 2 13.07 23.00 -7.04
N LYS A 3 13.74 23.06 -8.20
CA LYS A 3 14.01 21.89 -9.07
C LYS A 3 14.69 20.74 -8.31
N PHE A 4 15.63 21.09 -7.43
CA PHE A 4 16.33 20.15 -6.56
C PHE A 4 15.40 19.39 -5.60
N LEU A 5 14.49 20.10 -4.92
CA LEU A 5 13.52 19.49 -4.00
C LEU A 5 12.59 18.50 -4.71
N LEU A 6 12.18 18.81 -5.95
CA LEU A 6 11.33 17.91 -6.74
C LEU A 6 12.08 16.61 -7.16
N ILE A 7 13.40 16.65 -7.30
CA ILE A 7 14.21 15.45 -7.57
C ILE A 7 14.27 14.57 -6.32
N ILE A 8 14.55 15.15 -5.15
CA ILE A 8 14.60 14.42 -3.88
C ILE A 8 13.26 13.70 -3.62
N LEU A 9 12.14 14.41 -3.76
CA LEU A 9 10.81 13.81 -3.53
C LEU A 9 10.53 12.63 -4.47
N LYS A 10 11.01 12.68 -5.72
CA LYS A 10 10.87 11.57 -6.67
C LYS A 10 11.72 10.36 -6.29
N ILE A 11 12.93 10.58 -5.76
CA ILE A 11 13.79 9.50 -5.28
C ILE A 11 13.13 8.81 -4.08
N ILE A 12 12.66 9.60 -3.10
CA ILE A 12 11.95 9.07 -1.94
C ILE A 12 10.68 8.33 -2.38
N LEU A 13 9.91 8.88 -3.34
CA LEU A 13 8.74 8.21 -3.91
C LEU A 13 9.11 6.84 -4.51
N ALA A 14 10.17 6.76 -5.32
CA ALA A 14 10.58 5.51 -5.95
C ALA A 14 10.99 4.45 -4.92
N VAL A 15 11.84 4.82 -3.95
CA VAL A 15 12.31 3.89 -2.91
C VAL A 15 11.17 3.44 -2.01
N SER A 16 10.34 4.38 -1.54
CA SER A 16 9.19 4.04 -0.69
C SER A 16 8.13 3.22 -1.42
N THR A 17 7.94 3.43 -2.74
CA THR A 17 7.04 2.60 -3.56
C THR A 17 7.53 1.17 -3.67
N LEU A 18 8.84 0.98 -3.86
CA LEU A 18 9.44 -0.35 -3.90
C LEU A 18 9.21 -1.08 -2.57
N ILE A 19 9.56 -0.45 -1.46
CA ILE A 19 9.49 -1.10 -0.14
C ILE A 19 8.05 -1.37 0.28
N TYR A 20 7.16 -0.37 0.21
CA TYR A 20 5.85 -0.48 0.84
C TYR A 20 4.78 -1.07 -0.10
N PRO A 21 4.32 -0.40 -1.17
CA PRO A 21 3.41 -0.99 -2.15
C PRO A 21 3.90 -2.31 -2.75
N LEU A 22 5.12 -2.36 -3.28
CA LEU A 22 5.56 -3.53 -4.06
C LEU A 22 5.95 -4.70 -3.16
N PHE A 23 6.77 -4.48 -2.12
CA PHE A 23 7.16 -5.58 -1.22
C PHE A 23 6.12 -5.81 -0.13
N MET A 24 5.84 -4.82 0.74
CA MET A 24 5.00 -5.07 1.92
C MET A 24 3.54 -5.43 1.57
N VAL A 25 2.87 -4.66 0.70
CA VAL A 25 1.46 -4.89 0.40
C VAL A 25 1.26 -6.16 -0.43
N ILE A 26 2.00 -6.31 -1.54
CA ILE A 26 1.84 -7.48 -2.42
C ILE A 26 2.25 -8.78 -1.69
N LEU A 27 3.37 -8.81 -0.97
CA LEU A 27 3.76 -10.04 -0.26
C LEU A 27 2.83 -10.38 0.91
N SER A 28 2.28 -9.37 1.60
CA SER A 28 1.24 -9.61 2.61
C SER A 28 -0.03 -10.20 1.98
N GLY A 29 -0.43 -9.69 0.81
CA GLY A 29 -1.54 -10.25 0.05
C GLY A 29 -1.26 -11.68 -0.43
N ALA A 30 -0.07 -11.93 -0.97
CA ALA A 30 0.36 -13.25 -1.42
C ALA A 30 0.38 -14.27 -0.26
N GLY A 31 0.80 -13.85 0.94
CA GLY A 31 0.76 -14.68 2.15
C GLY A 31 -0.66 -15.11 2.53
N LEU A 32 -1.65 -14.22 2.41
CA LEU A 32 -3.05 -14.57 2.65
C LEU A 32 -3.61 -15.53 1.59
N VAL A 33 -3.25 -15.33 0.33
CA VAL A 33 -3.68 -16.21 -0.77
C VAL A 33 -3.06 -17.60 -0.63
N PHE A 34 -1.76 -17.68 -0.35
CA PHE A 34 -1.04 -18.94 -0.19
C PHE A 34 -1.61 -19.81 0.94
N ASN A 35 -1.99 -19.18 2.05
CA ASN A 35 -2.60 -19.87 3.20
C ASN A 35 -4.14 -19.96 3.12
N GLY A 36 -4.69 -19.78 1.92
CA GLY A 36 -6.14 -19.67 1.71
C GLY A 36 -6.95 -20.86 2.20
N ASN A 37 -6.40 -22.07 2.11
CA ASN A 37 -7.06 -23.29 2.60
C ASN A 37 -7.30 -23.28 4.11
N SER A 38 -6.45 -22.59 4.88
CA SER A 38 -6.55 -22.48 6.34
C SER A 38 -7.40 -21.29 6.79
N TYR A 39 -7.41 -20.22 6.01
CA TYR A 39 -8.02 -18.93 6.37
C TYR A 39 -9.41 -18.69 5.77
N GLY A 40 -9.78 -19.48 4.76
CA GLY A 40 -11.06 -19.40 4.08
C GLY A 40 -11.12 -18.30 3.01
N LEU A 41 -12.15 -18.41 2.16
CA LEU A 41 -12.31 -17.60 0.95
C LEU A 41 -12.27 -16.08 1.19
N LYS A 42 -12.85 -15.61 2.32
CA LYS A 42 -12.89 -14.18 2.65
C LYS A 42 -11.49 -13.58 2.71
N LEU A 43 -10.55 -14.26 3.38
CA LEU A 43 -9.18 -13.76 3.52
C LEU A 43 -8.36 -13.92 2.25
N VAL A 44 -8.65 -14.93 1.42
CA VAL A 44 -8.08 -15.05 0.07
C VAL A 44 -8.46 -13.83 -0.77
N LEU A 45 -9.74 -13.45 -0.76
CA LEU A 45 -10.21 -12.26 -1.49
C LEU A 45 -9.55 -10.98 -0.96
N CYS A 46 -9.40 -10.83 0.36
CA CYS A 46 -8.60 -9.75 0.93
C CYS A 46 -7.16 -9.76 0.41
N GLY A 47 -6.52 -10.93 0.34
CA GLY A 47 -5.16 -11.07 -0.19
C GLY A 47 -5.04 -10.64 -1.66
N ILE A 48 -5.98 -11.07 -2.51
CA ILE A 48 -6.04 -10.66 -3.92
C ILE A 48 -6.23 -9.14 -4.04
N LEU A 49 -7.16 -8.57 -3.26
CA LEU A 49 -7.39 -7.12 -3.25
C LEU A 49 -6.15 -6.34 -2.81
N TRP A 50 -5.38 -6.84 -1.84
CA TRP A 50 -4.10 -6.25 -1.47
C TRP A 50 -3.10 -6.29 -2.63
N ILE A 51 -2.94 -7.41 -3.31
CA ILE A 51 -2.06 -7.51 -4.49
C ILE A 51 -2.46 -6.50 -5.56
N VAL A 52 -3.74 -6.45 -5.92
CA VAL A 52 -4.28 -5.48 -6.89
C VAL A 52 -4.00 -4.05 -6.43
N SER A 53 -4.26 -3.74 -5.17
CA SER A 53 -4.04 -2.39 -4.62
C SER A 53 -2.56 -1.97 -4.64
N GLY A 54 -1.63 -2.90 -4.35
CA GLY A 54 -0.19 -2.69 -4.42
C GLY A 54 0.28 -2.42 -5.84
N LEU A 55 -0.26 -3.16 -6.82
CA LEU A 55 -0.01 -2.93 -8.24
C LEU A 55 -0.55 -1.57 -8.72
N MET A 56 -1.75 -1.18 -8.28
CA MET A 56 -2.33 0.12 -8.60
C MET A 56 -1.50 1.27 -8.02
N LEU A 57 -1.09 1.18 -6.75
CA LEU A 57 -0.22 2.17 -6.11
C LEU A 57 1.14 2.27 -6.82
N THR A 58 1.74 1.14 -7.17
CA THR A 58 3.02 1.09 -7.89
C THR A 58 2.89 1.72 -9.27
N SER A 59 1.83 1.38 -10.00
CA SER A 59 1.52 1.96 -11.31
C SER A 59 1.27 3.47 -11.21
N GLY A 60 0.55 3.93 -10.19
CA GLY A 60 0.32 5.34 -9.93
C GLY A 60 1.61 6.12 -9.67
N SER A 61 2.49 5.58 -8.82
CA SER A 61 3.84 6.14 -8.60
C SER A 61 4.66 6.21 -9.89
N LEU A 62 4.64 5.15 -10.70
CA LEU A 62 5.35 5.11 -11.98
C LEU A 62 4.80 6.17 -12.95
N LEU A 63 3.48 6.29 -13.07
CA LEU A 63 2.85 7.32 -13.91
C LEU A 63 3.20 8.74 -13.43
N CYS A 64 3.29 8.97 -12.11
CA CYS A 64 3.72 10.24 -11.54
C CYS A 64 5.15 10.61 -11.97
N LEU A 65 6.06 9.63 -11.95
CA LEU A 65 7.44 9.79 -12.43
C LEU A 65 7.49 10.08 -13.93
N LEU A 66 6.65 9.39 -14.72
CA LEU A 66 6.45 9.59 -16.16
C LEU A 66 5.67 10.87 -16.51
N LYS A 67 5.33 11.70 -15.51
CA LYS A 67 4.61 12.98 -15.68
C LYS A 67 3.15 12.83 -16.18
N LYS A 68 2.56 11.65 -16.07
CA LYS A 68 1.14 11.39 -16.33
C LYS A 68 0.33 11.64 -15.05
N ASN A 69 0.16 12.91 -14.69
CA ASN A 69 -0.30 13.33 -13.36
C ASN A 69 -1.74 12.89 -13.02
N ILE A 70 -2.71 13.10 -13.93
CA ILE A 70 -4.12 12.74 -13.67
C ILE A 70 -4.29 11.22 -13.44
N PRO A 71 -3.84 10.32 -14.33
CA PRO A 71 -4.01 8.89 -14.10
C PRO A 71 -3.17 8.39 -12.91
N ALA A 72 -2.05 9.04 -12.60
CA ALA A 72 -1.30 8.76 -11.37
C ALA A 72 -2.15 9.00 -10.11
N LEU A 73 -2.84 10.15 -10.05
CA LEU A 73 -3.72 10.50 -8.92
C LEU A 73 -4.88 9.52 -8.78
N VAL A 74 -5.52 9.15 -9.89
CA VAL A 74 -6.64 8.20 -9.90
C VAL A 74 -6.18 6.83 -9.39
N LEU A 75 -5.14 6.24 -9.98
CA LEU A 75 -4.66 4.91 -9.58
C LEU A 75 -4.12 4.88 -8.16
N SER A 76 -3.32 5.87 -7.76
CA SER A 76 -2.78 5.92 -6.40
C SER A 76 -3.87 6.09 -5.36
N SER A 77 -4.90 6.91 -5.62
CA SER A 77 -6.03 7.07 -4.70
C SER A 77 -6.86 5.80 -4.59
N SER A 78 -7.29 5.21 -5.71
CA SER A 78 -8.07 3.98 -5.71
C SER A 78 -7.31 2.83 -5.04
N GLY A 79 -6.02 2.66 -5.36
CA GLY A 79 -5.18 1.65 -4.72
C GLY A 79 -5.03 1.88 -3.21
N PHE A 80 -4.82 3.13 -2.77
CA PHE A 80 -4.69 3.44 -1.35
C PHE A 80 -5.96 3.13 -0.55
N PHE A 81 -7.14 3.49 -1.07
CA PHE A 81 -8.41 3.22 -0.39
C PHE A 81 -8.73 1.72 -0.32
N ILE A 82 -8.48 0.97 -1.40
CA ILE A 82 -8.62 -0.50 -1.35
C ILE A 82 -7.65 -1.09 -0.31
N CYS A 83 -6.39 -0.66 -0.34
CA CYS A 83 -5.35 -1.17 0.56
C CYS A 83 -5.71 -0.97 2.04
N THR A 84 -6.20 0.22 2.40
CA THR A 84 -6.61 0.59 3.75
C THR A 84 -7.92 -0.07 4.19
N ALA A 85 -8.90 -0.18 3.28
CA ALA A 85 -10.13 -0.91 3.56
C ALA A 85 -9.87 -2.40 3.87
N VAL A 86 -9.01 -3.03 3.07
CA VAL A 86 -8.60 -4.42 3.31
C VAL A 86 -7.83 -4.55 4.62
N LEU A 87 -6.95 -3.59 4.94
CA LEU A 87 -6.25 -3.57 6.23
C LEU A 87 -7.23 -3.61 7.40
N PHE A 88 -8.25 -2.75 7.39
CA PHE A 88 -9.27 -2.74 8.43
C PHE A 88 -9.99 -4.09 8.57
N ILE A 89 -10.34 -4.72 7.45
CA ILE A 89 -11.02 -6.03 7.45
C ILE A 89 -10.11 -7.12 8.03
N VAL A 90 -8.84 -7.16 7.62
CA VAL A 90 -7.88 -8.20 8.05
C VAL A 90 -7.50 -8.01 9.52
N THR A 91 -7.30 -6.77 9.99
CA THR A 91 -7.01 -6.51 11.40
C THR A 91 -8.19 -6.84 12.31
N ALA A 92 -9.40 -6.45 11.91
CA ALA A 92 -10.62 -6.80 12.66
C ALA A 92 -10.86 -8.32 12.69
N HIS A 93 -10.55 -9.02 11.61
CA HIS A 93 -10.58 -10.48 11.59
C HIS A 93 -9.54 -11.08 12.55
N ALA A 94 -8.29 -10.63 12.47
CA ALA A 94 -7.22 -11.12 13.34
C ALA A 94 -7.55 -10.91 14.82
N GLU A 95 -8.13 -9.76 15.19
CA GLU A 95 -8.55 -9.47 16.56
C GLU A 95 -9.73 -10.32 17.01
N LYS A 96 -10.75 -10.48 16.14
CA LYS A 96 -11.93 -11.31 16.46
C LYS A 96 -11.56 -12.76 16.78
N TYR A 97 -10.55 -13.29 16.12
CA TYR A 97 -10.09 -14.67 16.30
C TYR A 97 -8.83 -14.76 17.18
N SER A 98 -8.43 -13.68 17.85
CA SER A 98 -7.27 -13.62 18.75
C SER A 98 -5.98 -14.17 18.13
N TRP A 99 -5.72 -13.82 16.86
CA TRP A 99 -4.53 -14.24 16.14
C TRP A 99 -3.28 -13.59 16.75
N ASN A 100 -2.57 -14.38 17.55
CA ASN A 100 -1.32 -14.02 18.19
C ASN A 100 -0.13 -14.70 17.51
N MET A 101 1.02 -14.05 17.52
CA MET A 101 2.24 -14.65 17.00
C MET A 101 2.73 -15.76 17.96
N PRO A 102 3.01 -16.98 17.48
CA PRO A 102 3.35 -18.12 18.34
C PRO A 102 4.60 -17.94 19.20
N TYR A 103 5.49 -17.00 18.84
CA TYR A 103 6.76 -16.76 19.52
C TYR A 103 6.84 -15.38 20.21
N TYR A 104 5.82 -14.54 20.06
CA TYR A 104 5.81 -13.18 20.58
C TYR A 104 4.41 -12.86 21.10
N ALA A 105 4.15 -13.20 22.37
CA ALA A 105 2.85 -12.99 23.02
C ALA A 105 2.38 -11.52 22.97
N GLU A 106 3.30 -10.57 22.87
CA GLU A 106 3.01 -9.14 22.77
C GLU A 106 2.75 -8.63 21.32
N PHE A 107 3.05 -9.45 20.29
CA PHE A 107 2.85 -9.07 18.90
C PHE A 107 1.60 -9.75 18.32
N THR A 108 0.55 -8.96 18.16
CA THR A 108 -0.66 -9.39 17.46
C THR A 108 -0.43 -9.41 15.94
N VAL A 109 -1.13 -10.31 15.25
CA VAL A 109 -1.12 -10.33 13.78
C VAL A 109 -1.69 -9.03 13.20
N SER A 110 -2.67 -8.40 13.88
CA SER A 110 -3.17 -7.08 13.50
C SER A 110 -2.07 -6.02 13.53
N GLY A 111 -1.27 -5.97 14.60
CA GLY A 111 -0.15 -5.05 14.74
C GLY A 111 0.93 -5.24 13.67
N MET A 112 1.19 -6.49 13.25
CA MET A 112 2.09 -6.79 12.14
C MET A 112 1.59 -6.15 10.83
N TYR A 113 0.31 -6.37 10.46
CA TYR A 113 -0.23 -5.81 9.23
C TYR A 113 -0.27 -4.28 9.26
N ILE A 114 -0.62 -3.68 10.39
CA ILE A 114 -0.59 -2.21 10.55
C ILE A 114 0.82 -1.67 10.26
N LYS A 115 1.86 -2.26 10.87
CA LYS A 115 3.26 -1.84 10.69
C LYS A 115 3.75 -2.03 9.25
N ARG A 116 3.24 -3.03 8.53
CA ARG A 116 3.60 -3.30 7.13
C ARG A 116 2.88 -2.38 6.15
N ILE A 117 1.60 -2.11 6.38
CA ILE A 117 0.71 -1.51 5.39
C ILE A 117 0.58 0.02 5.56
N ILE A 118 0.49 0.56 6.78
CA ILE A 118 0.34 2.01 7.01
C ILE A 118 1.45 2.85 6.34
N PRO A 119 2.74 2.46 6.36
CA PRO A 119 3.79 3.22 5.70
C PRO A 119 3.58 3.44 4.18
N THR A 120 2.68 2.68 3.54
CA THR A 120 2.21 2.89 2.16
C THR A 120 1.56 4.27 1.94
N ALA A 121 1.16 4.97 3.02
CA ALA A 121 0.72 6.36 2.95
C ALA A 121 1.82 7.30 2.43
N VAL A 122 3.11 6.99 2.66
CA VAL A 122 4.23 7.82 2.19
C VAL A 122 4.26 7.93 0.67
N PRO A 123 4.36 6.84 -0.12
CA PRO A 123 4.35 6.94 -1.58
C PRO A 123 3.02 7.51 -2.13
N PHE A 124 1.90 7.27 -1.45
CA PHE A 124 0.62 7.88 -1.82
C PHE A 124 0.64 9.40 -1.70
N ILE A 125 0.99 9.93 -0.52
CA ILE A 125 1.05 11.39 -0.25
C ILE A 125 2.06 12.06 -1.19
N LEU A 126 3.23 11.45 -1.40
CA LEU A 126 4.24 11.97 -2.33
C LEU A 126 3.71 12.04 -3.78
N THR A 127 2.94 11.03 -4.20
CA THR A 127 2.30 11.05 -5.53
C THR A 127 1.29 12.19 -5.65
N LEU A 128 0.47 12.41 -4.62
CA LEU A 128 -0.47 13.54 -4.58
C LEU A 128 0.26 14.88 -4.67
N LEU A 129 1.30 15.09 -3.85
CA LEU A 129 2.05 16.34 -3.80
C LEU A 129 2.75 16.64 -5.13
N ILE A 130 3.45 15.66 -5.71
CA ILE A 130 4.19 15.86 -6.96
C ILE A 130 3.23 16.06 -8.15
N SER A 131 2.18 15.24 -8.25
CA SER A 131 1.22 15.32 -9.35
C SER A 131 0.35 16.57 -9.25
N GLY A 132 -0.16 16.89 -8.05
CA GLY A 132 -0.95 18.09 -7.78
C GLY A 132 -0.15 19.37 -8.06
N PHE A 133 1.09 19.45 -7.57
CA PHE A 133 1.96 20.61 -7.85
C PHE A 133 2.19 20.83 -9.36
N LYS A 134 2.34 19.75 -10.15
CA LYS A 134 2.52 19.87 -11.60
C LYS A 134 1.23 20.24 -12.34
N ILE A 135 0.06 19.86 -11.83
CA ILE A 135 -1.22 20.24 -12.41
C ILE A 135 -1.50 21.73 -12.16
N CYS A 136 -1.31 22.24 -10.94
CA CYS A 136 -1.54 23.65 -10.62
C CYS A 136 -0.53 24.63 -11.27
N LYS A 137 0.54 24.12 -11.86
CA LYS A 137 1.55 24.91 -12.58
C LYS A 137 1.42 24.85 -14.11
N LYS A 138 0.49 24.04 -14.63
CA LYS A 138 0.05 24.16 -16.02
C LYS A 138 -0.89 25.35 -16.14
#